data_AF-A0AAU6BDL8-F1
#
_entry.id   AF-A0AAU6BDL8-F1
#
_cell.length_a   1.000
_cell.length_b   1.000
_cell.length_c   1.000
_cell.angle_alpha   90.00
_cell.angle_beta   90.00
_cell.angle_gamma   90.00
#
_symmetry.space_group_name_H-M   'P 1'
#
loop_
_entity.id
_entity.type
_entity.pdbx_description
1 polymer ?
#
loop_
_entity_poly.entity_id
_entity_poly.type
_entity_poly.pdbx_seq_one_letter_code
_entity_poly.pdbx_strand_id
1 'polypeptide(L)'
;MSDITGIDPQVPPSGAGCVECDAAQGWWFHLRRCAQCGHIGCCDDSPAKHATAHYQSTGHPFIQSYEPGEDWFWNFTTSELYDSGPELAAPVSHPKDQPVPGPAGRVPANWAETLR
;
A
#
# COMPACT_ATOMS: atom_id res chain seq x y z
N MET A 1 -5.44 -21.73 -9.50
CA MET A 1 -4.95 -20.35 -9.37
C MET A 1 -3.50 -20.41 -9.77
N SER A 2 -3.05 -19.61 -10.73
CA SER A 2 -1.66 -19.62 -11.17
C SER A 2 -0.78 -19.17 -9.99
N ASP A 3 0.18 -20.00 -9.57
CA ASP A 3 1.16 -19.63 -8.57
C ASP A 3 2.11 -18.58 -9.18
N ILE A 4 1.83 -17.31 -8.91
CA ILE A 4 2.71 -16.20 -9.29
C ILE A 4 3.73 -16.02 -8.17
N THR A 5 5.00 -16.30 -8.43
CA THR A 5 6.08 -16.07 -7.47
C THR A 5 6.04 -14.62 -6.96
N GLY A 6 5.97 -14.44 -5.64
CA GLY A 6 5.89 -13.12 -5.02
C GLY A 6 4.47 -12.61 -4.75
N ILE A 7 3.44 -13.44 -4.96
CA ILE A 7 2.05 -13.16 -4.58
C ILE A 7 1.52 -14.35 -3.77
N ASP A 8 0.96 -14.06 -2.59
CA ASP A 8 0.21 -15.00 -1.75
C ASP A 8 -1.22 -14.44 -1.55
N PRO A 9 -2.20 -14.93 -2.32
CA PRO A 9 -3.58 -14.46 -2.25
C PRO A 9 -4.28 -14.72 -0.91
N GLN A 10 -3.76 -15.60 -0.05
CA GLN A 10 -4.43 -16.02 1.18
C GLN A 10 -4.10 -15.14 2.39
N VAL A 11 -3.04 -14.32 2.31
CA VAL A 11 -2.58 -13.52 3.44
C VAL A 11 -3.40 -12.24 3.54
N PRO A 12 -4.14 -11.99 4.65
CA PRO A 12 -4.94 -10.78 4.84
C PRO A 12 -4.06 -9.52 4.99
N PRO A 13 -4.61 -8.31 4.79
CA PRO A 13 -3.86 -7.08 5.02
C PRO A 13 -3.50 -6.91 6.50
N SER A 14 -2.38 -6.25 6.78
CA SER A 14 -1.90 -5.99 8.15
C SER A 14 -2.77 -5.00 8.94
N GLY A 15 -3.71 -4.33 8.28
CA GLY A 15 -4.62 -3.36 8.88
C GLY A 15 -5.28 -2.47 7.84
N ALA A 16 -5.89 -1.38 8.30
CA ALA A 16 -6.58 -0.39 7.46
C ALA A 16 -5.66 0.73 6.94
N GLY A 17 -4.47 0.89 7.53
CA GLY A 17 -3.56 2.02 7.28
C GLY A 17 -2.10 1.58 7.20
N CYS A 18 -1.22 2.53 6.93
CA CYS A 18 0.22 2.27 6.89
C CYS A 18 0.75 1.99 8.29
N VAL A 19 1.31 0.79 8.49
CA VAL A 19 1.75 0.27 9.80
C VAL A 19 2.70 1.24 10.50
N GLU A 20 3.70 1.73 9.76
CA GLU A 20 4.74 2.60 10.31
C GLU A 20 4.26 4.03 10.51
N CYS A 21 3.41 4.57 9.63
CA CYS A 21 2.82 5.88 9.84
C CYS A 21 1.88 5.88 11.06
N ASP A 22 1.15 4.79 11.31
CA ASP A 22 0.34 4.64 12.53
C ASP A 22 1.21 4.59 13.78
N ALA A 23 2.27 3.78 13.78
CA ALA A 23 3.20 3.70 14.89
C ALA A 23 3.90 5.04 15.19
N ALA A 24 4.22 5.82 14.15
CA ALA A 24 4.86 7.12 14.27
C ALA A 24 3.90 8.29 14.48
N GLN A 25 2.59 8.04 14.56
CA GLN A 25 1.54 9.09 14.58
C GLN A 25 1.65 10.05 13.37
N GLY A 26 2.14 9.57 12.23
CA GLY A 26 2.28 10.30 10.98
C GLY A 26 1.04 10.22 10.07
N TRP A 27 1.22 10.51 8.79
CA TRP A 27 0.17 10.49 7.77
C TRP A 27 0.71 9.94 6.43
N TRP A 28 -0.16 9.67 5.47
CA TRP A 28 0.14 9.11 4.16
C TRP A 28 -0.77 9.72 3.09
N PHE A 29 -0.32 9.68 1.83
CA PHE A 29 -1.16 10.02 0.69
C PHE A 29 -2.00 8.80 0.26
N HIS A 30 -1.39 7.85 -0.44
CA HIS A 30 -2.02 6.58 -0.81
C HIS A 30 -1.37 5.38 -0.13
N LEU A 31 -2.12 4.29 -0.03
CA LEU A 31 -1.71 3.02 0.56
C LEU A 31 -1.46 1.96 -0.51
N ARG A 32 -0.46 1.13 -0.22
CA ARG A 32 -0.03 -0.02 -1.02
C ARG A 32 0.01 -1.25 -0.13
N ARG A 33 -0.51 -2.36 -0.62
CA ARG A 33 -0.47 -3.65 0.06
C ARG A 33 0.57 -4.54 -0.58
N CYS A 34 1.48 -5.11 0.21
CA CYS A 34 2.33 -6.20 -0.26
C CYS A 34 1.47 -7.42 -0.62
N ALA A 35 1.57 -7.88 -1.86
CA ALA A 35 0.79 -9.01 -2.36
C ALA A 35 1.25 -10.36 -1.79
N GLN A 36 2.42 -10.40 -1.13
CA GLN A 36 3.00 -11.62 -0.57
C GLN A 36 2.74 -11.79 0.94
N CYS A 37 2.82 -10.70 1.72
CA CYS A 37 2.70 -10.79 3.18
C CYS A 37 1.60 -9.91 3.78
N GLY A 38 0.85 -9.18 2.96
CA GLY A 38 -0.25 -8.33 3.40
C GLY A 38 0.16 -7.02 4.08
N HIS A 39 1.46 -6.71 4.20
CA HIS A 39 1.93 -5.45 4.80
C HIS A 39 1.37 -4.23 4.07
N ILE A 40 0.75 -3.31 4.80
CA ILE A 40 0.27 -2.03 4.27
C ILE A 40 1.31 -0.93 4.52
N GLY A 41 1.83 -0.35 3.44
CA GLY A 41 2.77 0.76 3.45
C GLY A 41 2.24 1.95 2.64
N CYS A 42 2.71 3.16 2.95
CA CYS A 42 2.39 4.35 2.17
C CYS A 42 3.20 4.43 0.86
N CYS A 43 2.60 5.01 -0.18
CA CYS A 43 3.20 5.13 -1.52
C CYS A 43 4.44 6.04 -1.55
N ASP A 44 5.14 6.07 -2.69
CA ASP A 44 6.35 6.87 -2.88
C ASP A 44 6.14 8.39 -2.91
N ASP A 45 4.93 8.86 -3.19
CA ASP A 45 4.58 10.28 -3.11
C ASP A 45 4.32 10.71 -1.65
N SER A 46 4.06 9.74 -0.76
CA SER A 46 3.93 10.00 0.67
C SER A 46 5.29 10.36 1.28
N PRO A 47 5.34 11.18 2.34
CA PRO A 47 6.60 11.64 2.93
C PRO A 47 7.57 10.52 3.33
N ALA A 48 7.03 9.37 3.79
CA ALA A 48 7.82 8.30 4.41
C ALA A 48 8.12 7.09 3.50
N LYS A 49 7.39 6.91 2.38
CA LYS A 49 7.67 5.88 1.35
C LYS A 49 7.78 4.44 1.89
N HIS A 50 6.91 4.06 2.83
CA HIS A 50 7.03 2.77 3.53
C HIS A 50 6.82 1.55 2.63
N ALA A 51 6.07 1.65 1.53
CA ALA A 51 5.93 0.54 0.57
C ALA A 51 7.29 0.17 -0.06
N THR A 52 8.06 1.18 -0.48
CA THR A 52 9.40 0.98 -1.05
C THR A 52 10.40 0.52 0.00
N ALA A 53 10.37 1.12 1.21
CA ALA A 53 11.22 0.67 2.31
C ALA A 53 10.94 -0.80 2.68
N HIS A 54 9.67 -1.21 2.66
CA HIS A 54 9.28 -2.60 2.87
C HIS A 54 9.90 -3.52 1.81
N TYR A 55 9.73 -3.20 0.52
CA TYR A 55 10.34 -3.97 -0.57
C TYR A 55 11.87 -4.08 -0.41
N GLN A 56 12.56 -2.97 -0.11
CA GLN A 56 14.01 -2.98 0.07
C GLN A 56 14.48 -3.88 1.22
N SER A 57 13.65 -4.02 2.26
CA SER A 57 13.94 -4.85 3.43
C SER A 57 13.63 -6.33 3.22
N THR A 58 12.52 -6.64 2.55
CA THR A 58 11.99 -8.01 2.45
C THR A 58 12.24 -8.69 1.10
N GLY A 59 12.46 -7.90 0.05
CA GLY A 59 12.53 -8.37 -1.33
C GLY A 59 11.17 -8.76 -1.92
N HIS A 60 10.04 -8.46 -1.28
CA HIS A 60 8.70 -8.77 -1.82
C HIS A 60 8.38 -7.87 -3.02
N PRO A 61 8.33 -8.40 -4.26
CA PRO A 61 8.39 -7.56 -5.45
C PRO A 61 7.04 -6.91 -5.78
N PHE A 62 5.94 -7.55 -5.43
CA PHE A 62 4.60 -7.11 -5.81
C PHE A 62 3.90 -6.35 -4.68
N ILE A 63 3.35 -5.20 -5.06
CA ILE A 63 2.33 -4.49 -4.30
C ILE A 63 1.06 -4.34 -5.13
N GLN A 64 -0.08 -4.36 -4.47
CA GLN A 64 -1.37 -3.95 -5.01
C GLN A 64 -1.70 -2.54 -4.49
N SER A 65 -2.44 -1.74 -5.26
CA SER A 65 -3.12 -0.59 -4.67
C SER A 65 -4.02 -1.04 -3.53
N TYR A 66 -4.09 -0.24 -2.46
CA TYR A 66 -5.00 -0.47 -1.36
C TYR A 66 -6.06 0.63 -1.23
N GLU A 67 -6.30 1.33 -2.34
CA GLU A 67 -7.31 2.39 -2.46
C GLU A 67 -8.65 1.81 -2.95
N PRO A 68 -9.80 2.33 -2.49
CA PRO A 68 -11.11 1.86 -2.92
C PRO A 68 -11.30 1.95 -4.44
N GLY A 69 -11.61 0.81 -5.07
CA GLY A 69 -11.91 0.73 -6.50
C GLY A 69 -10.70 0.54 -7.40
N GLU A 70 -9.50 0.37 -6.83
CA GLU A 70 -8.28 0.06 -7.56
C GLU A 70 -7.85 -1.39 -7.30
N ASP A 71 -7.44 -2.11 -8.35
CA ASP A 71 -6.99 -3.51 -8.29
C ASP A 71 -5.64 -3.76 -9.00
N TRP A 72 -5.00 -2.70 -9.47
CA TRP A 72 -3.71 -2.77 -10.17
C TRP A 72 -2.57 -3.21 -9.25
N PHE A 73 -1.54 -3.79 -9.87
CA PHE A 73 -0.32 -4.24 -9.22
C PHE A 73 0.92 -3.55 -9.79
N TRP A 74 1.92 -3.35 -8.95
CA TRP A 74 3.23 -2.87 -9.36
C TRP A 74 4.30 -3.87 -8.93
N ASN A 75 5.25 -4.14 -9.82
CA ASN A 75 6.42 -4.95 -9.53
C ASN A 75 7.66 -4.04 -9.38
N PHE A 76 8.20 -3.95 -8.16
CA PHE A 76 9.39 -3.14 -7.88
C PHE A 76 10.66 -3.64 -8.56
N THR A 77 10.76 -4.95 -8.86
CA THR A 77 11.94 -5.53 -9.51
C THR A 77 11.96 -5.20 -11.01
N THR A 78 10.82 -5.32 -11.68
CA THR A 78 10.73 -5.07 -13.14
C THR A 78 10.36 -3.63 -13.48
N SER A 79 9.90 -2.85 -12.50
CA SER A 79 9.33 -1.50 -12.71
C SER A 79 8.16 -1.52 -13.70
N GLU A 80 7.31 -2.53 -13.59
CA GLU A 80 6.14 -2.71 -14.46
C GLU A 80 4.84 -2.55 -13.68
N LEU A 81 3.90 -1.87 -14.33
CA LEU A 81 2.50 -1.77 -13.89
C LEU A 81 1.68 -2.88 -14.57
N TYR A 82 0.81 -3.50 -13.79
CA TYR A 82 -0.15 -4.49 -14.23
C TYR A 82 -1.54 -3.99 -13.88
N ASP A 83 -2.43 -3.87 -14.86
CA ASP A 83 -3.77 -3.32 -14.66
C ASP A 83 -4.64 -4.16 -13.70
N SER A 84 -4.33 -5.45 -13.55
CA SER A 84 -5.01 -6.36 -12.62
C SER A 84 -4.11 -7.55 -12.26
N GLY A 85 -4.53 -8.33 -11.27
CA GLY A 85 -3.86 -9.54 -10.82
C GLY A 85 -4.81 -10.48 -10.09
N PRO A 86 -4.29 -11.50 -9.38
CA PRO A 86 -5.11 -12.38 -8.56
C PRO A 86 -5.86 -11.60 -7.47
N GLU A 87 -7.08 -12.04 -7.16
CA GLU A 87 -7.83 -11.49 -6.03
C GLU A 87 -7.13 -11.84 -4.71
N LEU A 88 -6.77 -10.81 -3.92
CA LEU A 88 -6.14 -10.98 -2.61
C LEU A 88 -7.20 -11.10 -1.50
N ALA A 89 -6.83 -11.76 -0.39
CA ALA A 89 -7.70 -11.91 0.77
C ALA A 89 -8.26 -10.57 1.25
N ALA A 90 -9.56 -10.55 1.56
CA ALA A 90 -10.24 -9.34 2.03
C ALA A 90 -9.71 -8.83 3.38
N PRO A 91 -9.88 -7.52 3.68
CA PRO A 91 -10.36 -6.47 2.78
C PRO A 91 -9.34 -6.11 1.68
N VAL A 92 -9.83 -5.74 0.49
CA VAL A 92 -9.00 -5.41 -0.69
C VAL A 92 -8.63 -3.93 -0.80
N SER A 93 -9.20 -3.07 0.05
CA SER A 93 -8.88 -1.64 0.14
C SER A 93 -9.06 -1.15 1.57
N HIS A 94 -8.53 0.03 1.87
CA HIS A 94 -8.80 0.72 3.12
C HIS A 94 -10.30 1.08 3.25
N PRO A 95 -10.81 1.34 4.47
CA PRO A 95 -12.20 1.75 4.68
C PRO A 95 -12.57 2.98 3.85
N LYS A 96 -13.78 3.00 3.27
CA LYS A 96 -14.25 4.09 2.39
C LYS A 96 -14.48 5.42 3.10
N ASP A 97 -14.62 5.38 4.43
CA ASP A 97 -14.76 6.54 5.29
C ASP A 97 -13.40 7.13 5.74
N GLN A 98 -12.29 6.45 5.44
CA GLN A 98 -10.95 7.02 5.59
C GLN A 98 -10.66 8.01 4.45
N PRO A 99 -10.18 9.23 4.75
CA PRO A 99 -9.80 10.19 3.72
C PRO A 99 -8.48 9.83 3.04
N VAL A 100 -8.24 10.45 1.88
CA VAL A 100 -7.01 10.39 1.09
C VAL A 100 -6.61 11.84 0.79
N PRO A 101 -5.47 12.35 1.31
CA PRO A 101 -4.54 11.72 2.24
C PRO A 101 -5.20 11.30 3.57
N GLY A 102 -4.59 10.33 4.25
CA GLY A 102 -5.07 9.80 5.51
C GLY A 102 -3.97 9.72 6.58
N PRO A 103 -4.32 9.36 7.80
CA PRO A 103 -5.68 9.18 8.29
C PRO A 103 -6.28 10.50 8.79
N ALA A 104 -7.60 10.53 8.98
CA ALA A 104 -8.34 11.71 9.41
C ALA A 104 -7.73 12.34 10.69
N GLY A 105 -7.59 13.67 10.68
CA GLY A 105 -7.07 14.43 11.81
C GLY A 105 -5.54 14.48 11.93
N ARG A 106 -4.78 13.73 11.14
CA ARG A 106 -3.30 13.77 11.12
C ARG A 106 -2.71 14.46 9.88
N VAL A 107 -3.52 14.72 8.87
CA VAL A 107 -3.09 15.36 7.61
C VAL A 107 -2.90 16.88 7.81
N PRO A 108 -1.72 17.46 7.56
CA PRO A 108 -1.50 18.91 7.64
C PRO A 108 -2.30 19.69 6.61
N ALA A 109 -2.67 20.93 6.91
CA ALA A 109 -3.43 21.78 5.96
C ALA A 109 -2.69 22.04 4.64
N ASN A 110 -1.36 22.10 4.68
CA ASN A 110 -0.49 22.32 3.52
C ASN A 110 0.08 21.01 2.93
N TRP A 111 -0.57 19.87 3.15
CA TRP A 111 -0.05 18.55 2.74
C TRP A 111 0.38 18.48 1.26
N ALA A 112 -0.32 19.17 0.36
CA ALA A 112 -0.03 19.13 -1.07
C ALA A 112 1.37 19.67 -1.41
N GLU A 113 1.90 20.59 -0.59
CA GLU A 113 3.26 21.15 -0.75
C GLU A 113 4.35 20.21 -0.23
N THR A 114 3.96 19.13 0.46
CA THR A 114 4.88 18.21 1.14
C THR A 114 5.03 16.87 0.43
N LEU A 115 4.22 16.61 -0.60
CA LEU A 115 4.36 15.46 -1.48
C LEU A 115 5.62 15.61 -2.35
N ARG A 116 6.20 14.48 -2.78
CA ARG A 116 7.45 14.45 -3.56
C ARG A 116 7.25 13.91 -4.95
#